data_AF-A0A956TND7-F1
#
_entry.id   AF-A0A956TND7-F1
#
_cell.length_a   1.000
_cell.length_b   1.000
_cell.length_c   1.000
_cell.angle_alpha   90.00
_cell.angle_beta   90.00
_cell.angle_gamma   90.00
#
_symmetry.space_group_name_H-M   'P 1'
#
loop_
_entity.id
_entity.type
_entity.pdbx_description
1 polymer ?
#
loop_
_entity_poly.entity_id
_entity_poly.type
_entity_poly.pdbx_seq_one_letter_code
_entity_poly.pdbx_strand_id
1 'polypeptide(L)'
;MPVPKTFRSRVALLIGLCLMMPLAGNADASGKTGRAEKMMMNLRYGNGSAGFYLLEAMRLSKEMDKDLRKALYQVREVDKSYAKSRGKPDSRFLEPAAIKIAQCQDRSDQLAKELKDSFLELKDSINQTLVSGAMEK
;
A
#
# COMPACT_ATOMS: atom_id res chain seq x y z
N MET A 1 -15.95 22.95 -30.69
CA MET A 1 -14.69 22.18 -30.67
C MET A 1 -14.91 20.91 -29.83
N PRO A 2 -14.99 19.72 -30.45
CA PRO A 2 -15.23 18.47 -29.75
C PRO A 2 -13.93 17.75 -29.34
N VAL A 3 -13.93 17.16 -28.14
CA VAL A 3 -12.82 16.41 -27.53
C VAL A 3 -12.72 14.99 -28.14
N PRO A 4 -11.54 14.48 -28.52
CA PRO A 4 -11.40 13.14 -29.10
C PRO A 4 -11.50 12.02 -28.04
N LYS A 5 -12.35 11.03 -28.33
CA LYS A 5 -12.63 9.82 -27.54
C LYS A 5 -11.62 8.69 -27.82
N THR A 6 -10.34 8.85 -27.47
CA THR A 6 -9.33 7.81 -27.76
C THR A 6 -8.46 7.38 -26.58
N PHE A 7 -8.86 7.69 -25.33
CA PHE A 7 -8.10 7.30 -24.15
C PHE A 7 -8.80 6.27 -23.23
N ARG A 8 -9.73 5.47 -23.76
CA ARG A 8 -10.45 4.45 -22.98
C ARG A 8 -10.22 2.99 -23.40
N SER A 9 -9.42 2.74 -24.44
CA SER A 9 -9.34 1.41 -25.07
C SER A 9 -8.09 0.58 -24.75
N ARG A 10 -7.20 1.01 -23.84
CA ARG A 10 -5.96 0.25 -23.52
C ARG A 10 -5.85 -0.26 -22.08
N VAL A 11 -6.79 0.09 -21.20
CA VAL A 11 -6.79 -0.42 -19.80
C VAL A 11 -7.62 -1.70 -19.65
N ALA A 12 -8.51 -2.01 -20.59
CA ALA A 12 -9.35 -3.21 -20.55
C ALA A 12 -8.65 -4.50 -21.02
N LEU A 13 -7.43 -4.43 -21.55
CA LEU A 13 -6.75 -5.59 -22.15
C LEU A 13 -5.67 -6.25 -21.27
N LEU A 14 -5.52 -5.83 -20.00
CA LEU A 14 -4.54 -6.41 -19.06
C LEU A 14 -5.15 -7.08 -17.83
N ILE A 15 -6.49 -7.11 -17.73
CA ILE A 15 -7.21 -7.75 -16.60
C ILE A 15 -7.72 -9.15 -16.97
N GLY A 16 -7.65 -9.56 -18.24
CA GLY A 16 -8.18 -10.84 -18.72
C GLY A 16 -7.22 -12.04 -18.72
N LEU A 17 -5.92 -11.86 -18.44
CA LEU A 17 -4.90 -12.92 -18.64
C LEU A 17 -4.25 -13.45 -17.36
N CYS A 18 -4.76 -13.11 -16.17
CA CYS A 18 -4.24 -13.65 -14.91
C CYS A 18 -5.17 -14.69 -14.23
N LEU A 19 -6.26 -15.10 -14.87
CA LEU A 19 -7.21 -16.09 -14.33
C LEU A 19 -7.07 -17.51 -14.92
N MET A 20 -6.04 -17.78 -15.73
CA MET A 20 -5.83 -19.10 -16.35
C MET A 20 -4.37 -19.56 -16.26
N MET A 21 -3.83 -19.67 -15.04
CA MET A 21 -2.70 -20.58 -14.82
C MET A 21 -3.25 -21.92 -14.31
N PRO A 22 -3.08 -23.01 -15.07
CA PRO A 22 -3.43 -24.33 -14.59
C PRO A 22 -2.48 -24.70 -13.45
N LEU A 23 -3.07 -25.00 -12.31
CA LEU A 23 -2.40 -25.59 -11.16
C LEU A 23 -2.10 -27.08 -11.45
N ALA A 24 -1.19 -27.36 -12.37
CA ALA A 24 -0.65 -28.70 -12.67
C ALA A 24 0.64 -28.50 -13.49
N GLY A 25 1.80 -29.06 -13.21
CA GLY A 25 2.27 -30.05 -12.25
C GLY A 25 3.58 -30.53 -12.84
N ASN A 26 4.68 -30.48 -12.09
CA ASN A 26 5.86 -31.30 -12.34
C ASN A 26 6.47 -31.63 -10.99
N ALA A 27 6.26 -32.87 -10.58
CA ALA A 27 7.06 -33.53 -9.57
C ALA A 27 8.40 -33.87 -10.22
N ASP A 28 9.52 -33.48 -9.60
CA ASP A 28 10.62 -34.40 -9.35
C ASP A 28 11.67 -33.85 -8.36
N ALA A 29 11.92 -34.68 -7.35
CA ALA A 29 13.10 -34.84 -6.51
C ALA A 29 13.91 -33.61 -6.02
N SER A 30 13.44 -32.97 -4.95
CA SER A 30 14.28 -32.54 -3.80
C SER A 30 13.37 -32.43 -2.57
N GLY A 31 13.86 -32.83 -1.38
CA GLY A 31 13.12 -33.06 -0.12
C GLY A 31 11.76 -32.34 -0.02
N LYS A 32 10.67 -33.10 -0.16
CA LYS A 32 9.34 -32.56 -0.49
C LYS A 32 8.73 -31.83 0.70
N THR A 33 8.95 -30.52 0.78
CA THR A 33 8.03 -29.64 1.50
C THR A 33 6.62 -29.87 0.93
N GLY A 34 5.67 -30.22 1.79
CA GLY A 34 4.29 -30.52 1.42
C GLY A 34 3.61 -29.34 0.70
N ARG A 35 2.52 -29.61 -0.04
CA ARG A 35 1.75 -28.55 -0.73
C ARG A 35 1.33 -27.42 0.24
N ALA A 36 0.96 -27.77 1.47
CA ALA A 36 0.61 -26.80 2.51
C ALA A 36 1.80 -25.90 2.90
N GLU A 37 2.98 -26.47 3.11
CA GLU A 37 4.21 -25.74 3.42
C GLU A 37 4.60 -24.79 2.27
N LYS A 38 4.46 -25.25 1.01
CA LYS A 38 4.67 -24.39 -0.17
C LYS A 38 3.67 -23.23 -0.24
N MET A 39 2.40 -23.47 0.11
CA MET A 39 1.39 -22.38 0.18
C MET A 39 1.75 -21.37 1.28
N MET A 40 2.25 -21.81 2.42
CA MET A 40 2.75 -20.93 3.49
C MET A 40 3.95 -20.09 3.02
N MET A 41 4.91 -20.68 2.32
CA MET A 41 6.03 -19.92 1.74
C MET A 41 5.54 -18.87 0.72
N ASN A 42 4.55 -19.21 -0.10
CA ASN A 42 3.98 -18.31 -1.09
C ASN A 42 3.24 -17.12 -0.46
N LEU A 43 2.70 -17.24 0.77
CA LEU A 43 2.10 -16.11 1.49
C LEU A 43 3.11 -14.98 1.73
N ARG A 44 4.39 -15.32 1.93
CA ARG A 44 5.45 -14.37 2.27
C ARG A 44 5.89 -13.48 1.09
N TYR A 45 6.03 -14.04 -0.11
CA TYR A 45 6.64 -13.34 -1.26
C TYR A 45 5.94 -13.57 -2.62
N GLY A 46 4.90 -14.38 -2.69
CA GLY A 46 4.20 -14.64 -3.95
C GLY A 46 3.53 -13.38 -4.51
N ASN A 47 3.53 -13.21 -5.83
CA ASN A 47 2.73 -12.16 -6.44
C ASN A 47 1.25 -12.35 -6.07
N GLY A 48 0.60 -11.27 -5.63
CA GLY A 48 -0.77 -11.33 -5.12
C GLY A 48 -0.92 -12.06 -3.78
N SER A 49 0.19 -12.29 -3.05
CA SER A 49 0.15 -12.81 -1.68
C SER A 49 -0.12 -11.72 -0.65
N ALA A 50 -0.44 -12.12 0.58
CA ALA A 50 -0.58 -11.20 1.70
C ALA A 50 0.70 -10.35 1.92
N GLY A 51 1.88 -10.98 1.90
CA GLY A 51 3.16 -10.28 2.01
C GLY A 51 3.39 -9.29 0.88
N PHE A 52 3.03 -9.64 -0.37
CA PHE A 52 3.09 -8.72 -1.50
C PHE A 52 2.19 -7.49 -1.30
N TYR A 53 0.92 -7.69 -0.91
CA TYR A 53 0.00 -6.58 -0.68
C TYR A 53 0.43 -5.66 0.47
N LEU A 54 1.03 -6.21 1.54
CA LEU A 54 1.57 -5.40 2.64
C LEU A 54 2.75 -4.53 2.17
N LEU A 55 3.68 -5.09 1.39
CA LEU A 55 4.80 -4.32 0.84
C LEU A 55 4.32 -3.23 -0.13
N GLU A 56 3.33 -3.53 -0.97
CA GLU A 56 2.76 -2.55 -1.90
C GLU A 56 1.99 -1.45 -1.15
N ALA A 57 1.23 -1.80 -0.10
CA ALA A 57 0.58 -0.83 0.77
C ALA A 57 1.60 0.08 1.47
N MET A 58 2.75 -0.46 1.92
CA MET A 58 3.85 0.35 2.47
C MET A 58 4.43 1.32 1.43
N ARG A 59 4.57 0.89 0.17
CA ARG A 59 5.04 1.75 -0.93
C ARG A 59 4.07 2.92 -1.15
N LEU A 60 2.77 2.61 -1.25
CA LEU A 60 1.71 3.59 -1.46
C LEU A 60 1.57 4.54 -0.26
N SER A 61 1.74 4.06 0.97
CA SER A 61 1.71 4.89 2.17
C SER A 61 2.77 6.01 2.15
N LYS A 62 3.98 5.73 1.63
CA LYS A 62 5.03 6.74 1.45
C LYS A 62 4.67 7.81 0.41
N GLU A 63 3.93 7.43 -0.63
CA GLU A 63 3.43 8.39 -1.64
C GLU A 63 2.33 9.26 -1.05
N MET A 64 1.41 8.65 -0.29
CA MET A 64 0.35 9.35 0.42
C MET A 64 0.88 10.39 1.41
N ASP A 65 1.90 10.07 2.23
CA ASP A 65 2.52 11.06 3.14
C ASP A 65 3.08 12.28 2.39
N LYS A 66 3.77 12.05 1.26
CA LYS A 66 4.29 13.15 0.43
C LYS A 66 3.17 14.05 -0.09
N ASP A 67 2.07 13.46 -0.52
CA ASP A 67 0.94 14.21 -1.06
C ASP A 67 0.16 14.96 0.03
N LEU A 68 0.04 14.40 1.24
CA LEU A 68 -0.52 15.08 2.41
C LEU A 68 0.34 16.31 2.81
N ARG A 69 1.67 16.18 2.80
CA ARG A 69 2.58 17.32 3.04
C ARG A 69 2.40 18.44 2.03
N LYS A 70 2.31 18.10 0.73
CA LYS A 70 2.05 19.08 -0.33
C LYS A 70 0.70 19.77 -0.14
N ALA A 71 -0.35 19.00 0.16
CA ALA A 71 -1.68 19.53 0.40
C ALA A 71 -1.70 20.51 1.59
N LEU A 72 -1.08 20.14 2.71
CA LEU A 72 -0.98 21.00 3.89
C LEU A 72 -0.25 22.31 3.59
N TYR A 73 0.87 22.23 2.84
CA TYR A 73 1.62 23.40 2.42
C TYR A 73 0.77 24.35 1.55
N GLN A 74 0.09 23.81 0.53
CA GLN A 74 -0.77 24.60 -0.35
C GLN A 74 -1.88 25.31 0.42
N VAL A 75 -2.57 24.61 1.33
CA VAL A 75 -3.63 25.19 2.16
C VAL A 75 -3.09 26.34 3.01
N ARG A 76 -1.93 26.17 3.65
CA ARG A 76 -1.31 27.22 4.48
C ARG A 76 -0.88 28.44 3.69
N GLU A 77 -0.29 28.26 2.51
CA GLU A 77 0.13 29.39 1.67
C GLU A 77 -1.08 30.14 1.09
N VAL A 78 -2.12 29.43 0.66
CA VAL A 78 -3.36 30.05 0.18
C VAL A 78 -4.06 30.82 1.31
N ASP A 79 -4.17 30.22 2.51
CA ASP A 79 -4.79 30.87 3.67
C ASP A 79 -4.04 32.15 4.06
N LYS A 80 -2.70 32.10 4.10
CA LYS A 80 -1.84 33.26 4.37
C LYS A 80 -2.00 34.35 3.31
N SER A 81 -2.04 33.98 2.03
CA SER A 81 -2.23 34.94 0.93
C SER A 81 -3.61 35.58 0.99
N TYR A 82 -4.64 34.81 1.31
CA TYR A 82 -6.00 35.30 1.47
C TYR A 82 -6.15 36.22 2.69
N ALA A 83 -5.57 35.85 3.83
CA ALA A 83 -5.56 36.67 5.03
C ALA A 83 -4.93 38.06 4.80
N LYS A 84 -3.80 38.09 4.06
CA LYS A 84 -3.16 39.34 3.64
C LYS A 84 -4.05 40.17 2.71
N SER A 85 -4.70 39.57 1.72
CA SER A 85 -5.57 40.30 0.78
C SER A 85 -6.82 40.89 1.45
N ARG A 86 -7.22 40.35 2.61
CA ARG A 86 -8.32 40.85 3.44
C ARG A 86 -7.89 41.87 4.49
N GLY A 87 -6.60 42.25 4.54
CA GLY A 87 -6.06 43.16 5.55
C GLY A 87 -6.09 42.58 6.97
N LYS A 88 -6.19 41.24 7.10
CA LYS A 88 -6.26 40.52 8.37
C LYS A 88 -5.20 39.42 8.42
N PRO A 89 -3.89 39.75 8.43
CA PRO A 89 -2.81 38.78 8.29
C PRO A 89 -2.76 37.72 9.40
N ASP A 90 -3.33 38.01 10.57
CA ASP A 90 -3.39 37.08 11.71
C ASP A 90 -4.60 36.13 11.66
N SER A 91 -5.55 36.37 10.75
CA SER A 91 -6.71 35.48 10.58
C SER A 91 -6.32 34.19 9.84
N ARG A 92 -6.82 33.07 10.33
CA ARG A 92 -6.67 31.74 9.71
C ARG A 92 -8.02 31.23 9.26
N PHE A 93 -8.37 31.42 7.99
CA PHE A 93 -9.69 31.07 7.46
C PHE A 93 -9.80 29.57 7.17
N LEU A 94 -8.69 28.93 6.82
CA LEU A 94 -8.62 27.50 6.48
C LEU A 94 -8.00 26.64 7.58
N GLU A 95 -7.83 27.17 8.79
CA GLU A 95 -7.26 26.43 9.93
C GLU A 95 -7.94 25.07 10.17
N PRO A 96 -9.28 24.96 10.15
CA PRO A 96 -9.93 23.67 10.38
C PRO A 96 -9.57 22.62 9.32
N ALA A 97 -9.35 23.04 8.07
CA ALA A 97 -8.92 22.15 7.00
C ALA A 97 -7.45 21.75 7.18
N ALA A 98 -6.58 22.70 7.52
CA ALA A 98 -5.17 22.44 7.79
C ALA A 98 -4.99 21.45 8.96
N ILE A 99 -5.76 21.60 10.04
CA ILE A 99 -5.76 20.67 11.19
C ILE A 99 -6.15 19.26 10.75
N LYS A 100 -7.22 19.10 9.95
CA LYS A 100 -7.64 17.78 9.46
C LYS A 100 -6.59 17.12 8.58
N ILE A 101 -5.95 17.88 7.69
CA ILE A 101 -4.87 17.35 6.84
C ILE A 101 -3.66 16.94 7.68
N ALA A 102 -3.29 17.72 8.70
CA ALA A 102 -2.23 17.36 9.63
C ALA A 102 -2.55 16.06 10.39
N GLN A 103 -3.79 15.89 10.86
CA GLN A 103 -4.24 14.64 11.48
C GLN A 103 -4.18 13.44 10.52
N CYS A 104 -4.50 13.65 9.23
CA CYS A 104 -4.34 12.61 8.22
C CYS A 104 -2.86 12.23 8.05
N GLN A 105 -1.94 13.19 8.14
CA GLN A 105 -0.51 12.94 8.07
C GLN A 105 -0.04 12.08 9.25
N ASP A 106 -0.43 12.43 10.48
CA ASP A 106 -0.07 11.66 11.68
C ASP A 106 -0.58 10.21 11.59
N ARG A 107 -1.82 10.03 11.09
CA ARG A 107 -2.41 8.70 10.88
C ARG A 107 -1.71 7.93 9.76
N SER A 108 -1.28 8.61 8.70
CA SER A 108 -0.50 7.99 7.61
C SER A 108 0.84 7.46 8.12
N ASP A 109 1.54 8.23 8.95
CA ASP A 109 2.81 7.82 9.55
C ASP A 109 2.63 6.63 10.49
N GLN A 110 1.53 6.61 11.25
CA GLN A 110 1.19 5.47 12.11
C GLN A 110 0.87 4.21 11.29
N LEU A 111 0.07 4.34 10.24
CA LEU A 111 -0.26 3.24 9.32
C LEU A 111 1.00 2.65 8.67
N ALA A 112 1.97 3.49 8.28
CA ALA A 112 3.22 3.02 7.70
C ALA A 112 4.02 2.11 8.66
N LYS A 113 4.00 2.41 9.96
CA LYS A 113 4.63 1.58 11.00
C LYS A 113 3.87 0.27 11.18
N GLU A 114 2.55 0.34 11.32
CA GLU A 114 1.70 -0.84 11.48
C GLU A 114 1.80 -1.81 10.30
N LEU A 115 1.87 -1.30 9.07
CA LEU A 115 2.09 -2.13 7.88
C LEU A 115 3.45 -2.84 7.90
N LYS A 116 4.50 -2.14 8.34
CA LYS A 116 5.84 -2.72 8.48
C LYS A 116 5.84 -3.81 9.54
N ASP A 117 5.27 -3.52 10.71
CA ASP A 117 5.22 -4.47 11.83
C ASP A 117 4.39 -5.70 11.44
N SER A 118 3.25 -5.51 10.77
CA SER A 118 2.42 -6.60 10.25
C SER A 118 3.16 -7.48 9.24
N PHE A 119 3.99 -6.89 8.37
CA PHE A 119 4.80 -7.65 7.42
C PHE A 119 5.88 -8.48 8.13
N LEU A 120 6.54 -7.90 9.13
CA LEU A 120 7.55 -8.61 9.93
C LEU A 120 6.92 -9.76 10.71
N GLU A 121 5.80 -9.50 11.38
CA GLU A 121 5.03 -10.52 12.11
C GLU A 121 4.58 -11.66 11.19
N LEU A 122 4.05 -11.34 10.01
CA LEU A 122 3.66 -12.35 9.00
C LEU A 122 4.86 -13.21 8.60
N LYS A 123 6.01 -12.58 8.32
CA LYS A 123 7.24 -13.29 7.96
C LYS A 123 7.69 -14.21 9.09
N ASP A 124 7.70 -13.73 10.33
CA ASP A 124 8.20 -14.47 11.48
C ASP A 124 7.26 -15.62 11.84
N SER A 125 5.94 -15.37 11.85
CA SER A 125 4.89 -16.40 12.01
C SER A 125 4.98 -17.51 10.96
N ILE A 126 5.21 -17.17 9.68
CA ILE A 126 5.42 -18.17 8.61
C ILE A 126 6.67 -19.00 8.89
N ASN A 127 7.79 -18.37 9.26
CA ASN A 127 9.03 -19.10 9.53
C ASN A 127 8.89 -20.01 10.76
N GLN A 128 8.29 -19.51 11.84
CA GLN A 128 8.03 -20.29 13.06
C GLN A 128 7.17 -21.50 12.75
N THR A 129 6.08 -21.32 11.99
CA THR A 129 5.17 -22.43 11.63
C THR A 129 5.87 -23.48 10.78
N LEU A 130 6.69 -23.06 9.81
CA LEU A 130 7.44 -23.98 8.95
C LEU A 130 8.54 -24.74 9.73
N VAL A 131 9.18 -24.10 10.71
CA VAL A 131 10.19 -24.75 11.57
C VAL A 131 9.52 -25.72 12.55
N SER A 132 8.45 -25.33 13.22
CA SER A 132 7.71 -26.20 14.15
C SER A 132 7.11 -27.41 13.43
N GLY A 133 6.49 -27.21 12.27
CA GLY A 133 5.96 -28.30 11.45
C GLY A 133 7.02 -29.23 10.85
N ALA A 134 8.29 -28.81 10.83
CA ALA A 134 9.42 -29.66 10.44
C ALA A 134 9.96 -30.49 11.62
N MET A 135 9.77 -30.07 12.88
CA MET A 135 10.19 -30.83 14.07
C MET A 135 9.18 -31.89 14.53
N GLU A 136 7.92 -31.81 14.08
CA GLU A 136 6.86 -32.78 14.39
C GLU A 136 6.81 -33.99 13.43
N LYS A 137 7.67 -34.02 12.40
CA LYS A 137 7.79 -35.14 11.44
C LYS A 137 8.99 -36.03 11.75
#